data_AF-A0A2V3PVT7-F1
#
_entry.id   AF-A0A2V3PVT7-F1
#
_cell.length_a   1.000
_cell.length_b   1.000
_cell.length_c   1.000
_cell.angle_alpha   90.00
_cell.angle_beta   90.00
_cell.angle_gamma   90.00
#
_symmetry.space_group_name_H-M   'P 1'
#
loop_
_entity.id
_entity.type
_entity.pdbx_description
1 polymer ?
#
loop_
_entity_poly.entity_id
_entity_poly.type
_entity_poly.pdbx_seq_one_letter_code
_entity_poly.pdbx_strand_id
1 'polypeptide(L)'
;MKILYTIILALCAIYAYSQEGQQNKNDGVYLFQKATLTTYNYNSKAEINTRIIEDVTLIDSTDIFLQNIVLKAIIYNGVLSFCILPDHREYVVRNEVILIPAKEGEEHAKSNNPKELFPYTSSFDNNTLTFTSEYLYGNPTYEFPLENKLAIILTKEK
;
A
#
# COMPACT_ATOMS: atom_id res chain seq x y z
N MET A 1 -24.95 41.73 31.10
CA MET A 1 -24.41 40.38 30.80
C MET A 1 -25.03 39.76 29.55
N LYS A 2 -25.21 40.51 28.44
CA LYS A 2 -25.76 39.96 27.16
C LYS A 2 -24.74 39.97 26.02
N ILE A 3 -23.73 40.85 26.10
CA ILE A 3 -22.70 41.04 25.07
C ILE A 3 -21.64 39.91 25.09
N LEU A 4 -21.39 39.33 26.27
CA LEU A 4 -20.41 38.23 26.41
C LEU A 4 -20.88 36.93 25.74
N TYR A 5 -22.18 36.65 25.77
CA TYR A 5 -22.73 35.43 25.16
C TYR A 5 -22.73 35.49 23.62
N THR A 6 -22.93 36.66 23.03
CA THR A 6 -22.85 36.84 21.56
C THR A 6 -21.43 36.67 21.03
N ILE A 7 -20.41 37.05 21.80
CA ILE A 7 -19.00 36.88 21.40
C ILE A 7 -18.61 35.39 21.45
N ILE A 8 -19.03 34.66 22.49
CA ILE A 8 -18.75 33.22 22.62
C ILE A 8 -19.46 32.42 21.51
N LEU A 9 -20.71 32.77 21.17
CA LEU A 9 -21.46 32.07 20.11
C LEU A 9 -20.81 32.27 18.72
N ALA A 10 -20.29 33.46 18.45
CA ALA A 10 -19.58 33.76 17.21
C ALA A 10 -18.23 33.03 17.10
N LEU A 11 -17.48 32.91 18.20
CA LEU A 11 -16.24 32.15 18.25
C LEU A 11 -16.47 30.64 18.03
N CYS A 12 -17.53 30.07 18.58
CA CYS A 12 -17.88 28.66 18.36
C CYS A 12 -18.29 28.37 16.90
N ALA A 13 -18.99 29.29 16.24
CA ALA A 13 -19.41 29.12 14.85
C ALA A 13 -18.22 29.14 13.87
N ILE A 14 -17.18 29.96 14.12
CA ILE A 14 -15.97 30.02 13.29
C ILE A 14 -15.14 28.74 13.45
N TYR A 15 -15.03 28.20 14.67
CA TYR A 15 -14.32 26.94 14.91
C TYR A 15 -15.02 25.73 14.25
N ALA A 16 -16.35 25.71 14.23
CA ALA A 16 -17.10 24.66 13.54
C ALA A 16 -16.97 24.76 12.00
N TYR A 17 -16.90 25.98 11.45
CA TYR A 17 -16.75 26.20 10.01
C TYR A 17 -15.31 25.93 9.51
N SER A 18 -14.31 26.03 10.38
CA SER A 18 -12.91 25.72 10.04
C SER A 18 -12.60 24.21 9.98
N GLN A 19 -13.57 23.34 10.26
CA GLN A 19 -13.43 21.89 10.08
C GLN A 19 -13.91 21.39 8.71
N GLU A 20 -14.06 22.28 7.72
CA GLU A 20 -14.14 21.85 6.33
C GLU A 20 -12.77 21.30 5.87
N GLY A 21 -12.62 19.98 6.06
CA GLY A 21 -11.76 19.09 5.28
C GLY A 21 -10.31 19.54 5.09
N GLN A 22 -9.48 19.42 6.12
CA GLN A 22 -8.04 19.23 5.87
C GLN A 22 -7.89 17.91 5.10
N GLN A 23 -7.85 17.98 3.77
CA GLN A 23 -7.37 16.88 2.94
C GLN A 23 -6.00 16.50 3.46
N ASN A 24 -5.83 15.22 3.83
CA ASN A 24 -4.53 14.76 4.27
C ASN A 24 -3.57 14.95 3.09
N LYS A 25 -2.42 15.59 3.32
CA LYS A 25 -1.43 15.89 2.26
C LYS A 25 -0.99 14.63 1.49
N ASN A 26 -1.11 13.47 2.12
CA ASN A 26 -0.77 12.17 1.56
C ASN A 26 -1.88 11.58 0.68
N ASP A 27 -3.09 12.15 0.70
CA ASP A 27 -4.21 11.64 -0.11
C ASP A 27 -3.96 11.87 -1.59
N GLY A 28 -4.42 10.93 -2.42
CA GLY A 28 -4.30 11.00 -3.86
C GLY A 28 -4.01 9.65 -4.50
N VAL A 29 -3.78 9.71 -5.81
CA VAL A 29 -3.42 8.56 -6.62
C VAL A 29 -1.90 8.45 -6.68
N TYR A 30 -1.38 7.24 -6.51
CA TYR A 30 0.03 6.92 -6.63
C TYR A 30 0.20 5.82 -7.67
N LEU A 31 1.20 5.96 -8.52
CA LEU A 31 1.52 5.05 -9.61
C LEU A 31 2.87 4.38 -9.38
N PHE A 32 2.95 3.10 -9.72
CA PHE A 32 4.18 2.33 -9.60
C PHE A 32 5.34 2.98 -10.35
N GLN A 33 6.48 3.02 -9.68
CA GLN A 33 7.73 3.49 -10.24
C GLN A 33 8.77 2.36 -10.24
N LYS A 34 8.92 1.65 -9.11
CA LYS A 34 9.86 0.54 -9.00
C LYS A 34 9.52 -0.41 -7.86
N ALA A 35 9.96 -1.65 -7.99
CA ALA A 35 10.06 -2.60 -6.90
C ALA A 35 11.52 -3.08 -6.75
N THR A 36 11.93 -3.35 -5.53
CA THR A 36 13.22 -3.95 -5.22
C THR A 36 12.98 -5.12 -4.29
N LEU A 37 13.32 -6.32 -4.74
CA LEU A 37 13.30 -7.54 -3.94
C LEU A 37 14.75 -7.91 -3.61
N THR A 38 15.11 -7.84 -2.34
CA THR A 38 16.43 -8.25 -1.87
C THR A 38 16.30 -9.49 -1.00
N THR A 39 17.09 -10.51 -1.30
CA THR A 39 17.19 -11.76 -0.55
C THR A 39 18.42 -11.72 0.35
N TYR A 40 18.23 -12.02 1.62
CA TYR A 40 19.29 -12.09 2.62
C TYR A 40 19.37 -13.50 3.21
N ASN A 41 20.58 -13.87 3.64
CA ASN A 41 20.75 -14.93 4.62
C ASN A 41 20.13 -14.45 5.94
N TYR A 42 19.11 -15.15 6.45
CA TYR A 42 18.40 -14.70 7.65
C TYR A 42 19.31 -14.62 8.89
N ASN A 43 20.31 -15.49 9.01
CA ASN A 43 21.18 -15.58 10.18
C ASN A 43 22.26 -14.50 10.15
N SER A 44 22.99 -14.36 9.03
CA SER A 44 24.11 -13.42 8.92
C SER A 44 23.69 -12.02 8.46
N LYS A 45 22.47 -11.88 7.94
CA LYS A 45 21.97 -10.69 7.22
C LYS A 45 22.80 -10.30 6.01
N ALA A 46 23.63 -11.22 5.50
CA ALA A 46 24.36 -11.01 4.26
C ALA A 46 23.39 -11.03 3.07
N GLU A 47 23.50 -10.02 2.19
CA GLU A 47 22.78 -10.01 0.92
C GLU A 47 23.26 -11.16 0.03
N ILE A 48 22.30 -11.87 -0.55
CA ILE A 48 22.53 -12.97 -1.47
C ILE A 48 22.23 -12.54 -2.89
N ASN A 49 21.12 -11.83 -3.08
CA ASN A 49 20.67 -11.38 -4.39
C ASN A 49 19.76 -10.16 -4.27
N THR A 50 19.80 -9.28 -5.27
CA THR A 50 18.87 -8.17 -5.41
C THR A 50 18.30 -8.15 -6.82
N ARG A 51 16.97 -8.08 -6.93
CA ARG A 51 16.24 -7.88 -8.18
C ARG A 51 15.54 -6.54 -8.14
N ILE A 52 15.81 -5.68 -9.11
CA ILE A 52 15.14 -4.40 -9.31
C ILE A 52 14.19 -4.53 -10.50
N ILE A 53 12.97 -4.04 -10.34
CA ILE A 53 11.92 -4.07 -11.36
C ILE A 53 11.42 -2.65 -11.54
N GLU A 54 11.70 -2.05 -12.70
CA GLU A 54 11.23 -0.70 -13.06
C GLU A 54 10.15 -0.74 -14.16
N ASP A 55 10.02 -1.87 -14.83
CA ASP A 55 9.01 -2.13 -15.86
C ASP A 55 7.95 -3.10 -15.32
N VAL A 56 6.69 -2.68 -15.31
CA VAL A 56 5.55 -3.47 -14.83
C VAL A 56 5.35 -4.76 -15.64
N THR A 57 5.80 -4.81 -16.90
CA THR A 57 5.68 -6.00 -17.76
C THR A 57 6.59 -7.14 -17.33
N LEU A 58 7.60 -6.86 -16.51
CA LEU A 58 8.53 -7.85 -15.96
C LEU A 58 8.05 -8.47 -14.64
N ILE A 59 6.88 -8.07 -14.16
CA ILE A 59 6.28 -8.59 -12.92
C ILE A 59 5.56 -9.90 -13.24
N ASP A 60 6.12 -11.00 -12.74
CA ASP A 60 5.47 -12.31 -12.81
C ASP A 60 4.43 -12.43 -11.70
N SER A 61 3.14 -12.41 -12.07
CA SER A 61 2.03 -12.54 -11.12
C SER A 61 1.90 -13.95 -10.50
N THR A 62 2.66 -14.94 -11.00
CA THR A 62 2.75 -16.28 -10.41
C THR A 62 3.83 -16.39 -9.34
N ASP A 63 4.78 -15.46 -9.29
CA ASP A 63 5.79 -15.39 -8.23
C ASP A 63 5.13 -14.90 -6.94
N ILE A 64 5.17 -15.74 -5.92
CA ILE A 64 4.54 -15.49 -4.61
C ILE A 64 5.04 -14.20 -3.94
N PHE A 65 6.27 -13.75 -4.26
CA PHE A 65 6.85 -12.52 -3.73
C PHE A 65 6.42 -11.30 -4.54
N LEU A 66 6.04 -11.47 -5.81
CA LEU A 66 5.72 -10.36 -6.71
C LEU A 66 4.21 -10.15 -6.91
N GLN A 67 3.38 -11.16 -6.63
CA GLN A 67 1.91 -11.10 -6.80
C GLN A 67 1.21 -9.97 -6.01
N ASN A 68 1.88 -9.39 -5.01
CA ASN A 68 1.37 -8.30 -4.17
C ASN A 68 2.05 -6.95 -4.43
N ILE A 69 2.76 -6.81 -5.57
CA ILE A 69 3.27 -5.51 -6.00
C ILE A 69 2.09 -4.60 -6.34
N VAL A 70 1.96 -3.50 -5.61
CA VAL A 70 0.94 -2.49 -5.85
C VAL A 70 1.34 -1.64 -7.07
N LEU A 71 0.58 -1.78 -8.17
CA LEU A 71 0.78 -1.05 -9.41
C LEU A 71 0.21 0.38 -9.36
N LYS A 72 -0.91 0.53 -8.65
CA LYS A 72 -1.58 1.80 -8.38
C LYS A 72 -2.15 1.75 -6.99
N ALA A 73 -2.01 2.83 -6.23
CA ALA A 73 -2.63 2.99 -4.92
C ALA A 73 -3.46 4.26 -4.88
N ILE A 74 -4.62 4.21 -4.22
CA ILE A 74 -5.40 5.39 -3.88
C ILE A 74 -5.40 5.52 -2.36
N ILE A 75 -4.86 6.63 -1.89
CA ILE A 75 -4.77 6.98 -0.48
C ILE A 75 -5.87 7.97 -0.16
N TYR A 76 -6.64 7.66 0.87
CA TYR A 76 -7.74 8.49 1.35
C TYR A 76 -7.68 8.58 2.87
N ASN A 77 -7.72 9.79 3.42
CA ASN A 77 -7.48 10.05 4.84
C ASN A 77 -6.18 9.42 5.38
N GLY A 78 -5.14 9.34 4.56
CA GLY A 78 -3.83 8.78 4.91
C GLY A 78 -3.75 7.26 4.94
N VAL A 79 -4.82 6.54 4.55
CA VAL A 79 -4.83 5.07 4.50
C VAL A 79 -5.03 4.54 3.08
N LEU A 80 -4.52 3.34 2.82
CA LEU A 80 -4.75 2.65 1.56
C LEU A 80 -6.23 2.27 1.44
N SER A 81 -6.90 2.83 0.43
CA SER A 81 -8.34 2.63 0.20
C SER A 81 -8.64 1.79 -1.04
N PHE A 82 -7.82 1.90 -2.08
CA PHE A 82 -7.91 1.12 -3.31
C PHE A 82 -6.52 0.80 -3.84
N CYS A 83 -6.40 -0.34 -4.53
CA CYS A 83 -5.18 -0.68 -5.25
C CYS A 83 -5.44 -1.45 -6.55
N ILE A 84 -4.46 -1.43 -7.45
CA ILE A 84 -4.34 -2.36 -8.59
C ILE A 84 -3.11 -3.24 -8.36
N LEU A 85 -3.26 -4.54 -8.57
CA LEU A 85 -2.20 -5.55 -8.42
C LEU A 85 -1.72 -6.08 -9.80
N PRO A 86 -0.70 -6.96 -9.87
CA PRO A 86 -0.15 -7.45 -11.13
C PRO A 86 -1.10 -8.32 -11.95
N ASP A 87 -2.19 -8.79 -11.36
CA ASP A 87 -3.31 -9.41 -12.09
C ASP A 87 -4.20 -8.38 -12.83
N HIS A 88 -3.80 -7.10 -12.79
CA HIS A 88 -4.50 -5.94 -13.35
C HIS A 88 -5.92 -5.72 -12.82
N ARG A 89 -6.26 -6.33 -11.68
CA ARG A 89 -7.56 -6.15 -11.05
C ARG A 89 -7.54 -4.98 -10.08
N GLU A 90 -8.66 -4.28 -10.04
CA GLU A 90 -8.94 -3.23 -9.06
C GLU A 90 -9.50 -3.86 -7.78
N TYR A 91 -8.96 -3.44 -6.63
CA TYR A 91 -9.38 -3.89 -5.32
C TYR A 91 -9.71 -2.69 -4.42
N VAL A 92 -10.84 -2.78 -3.72
CA VAL A 92 -11.12 -2.00 -2.52
C VAL A 92 -10.34 -2.63 -1.37
N VAL A 93 -9.67 -1.81 -0.59
CA VAL A 93 -8.93 -2.25 0.60
C VAL A 93 -9.76 -2.00 1.85
N ARG A 94 -10.00 -3.05 2.64
CA ARG A 94 -10.66 -2.96 3.95
C ARG A 94 -9.71 -3.36 5.06
N ASN A 95 -9.81 -2.66 6.19
CA ASN A 95 -8.93 -2.87 7.34
C ASN A 95 -7.44 -2.85 6.92
N GLU A 96 -7.10 -2.01 5.95
CA GLU A 96 -5.75 -1.81 5.40
C GLU A 96 -5.12 -3.00 4.64
N VAL A 97 -5.65 -4.23 4.78
CA VAL A 97 -5.04 -5.44 4.19
C VAL A 97 -5.99 -6.33 3.39
N ILE A 98 -7.30 -6.29 3.64
CA ILE A 98 -8.26 -7.18 2.98
C ILE A 98 -8.62 -6.63 1.60
N LEU A 99 -8.43 -7.42 0.55
CA LEU A 99 -8.69 -7.02 -0.83
C LEU A 99 -10.04 -7.56 -1.31
N ILE A 100 -10.93 -6.64 -1.66
CA ILE A 100 -12.25 -6.95 -2.23
C ILE A 100 -12.24 -6.48 -3.68
N PRO A 101 -12.44 -7.37 -4.67
CA PRO A 101 -12.52 -6.97 -6.07
C PRO A 101 -13.55 -5.86 -6.28
N ALA A 102 -13.16 -4.77 -6.95
CA ALA A 102 -14.03 -3.60 -7.15
C ALA A 102 -15.15 -3.84 -8.19
N LYS A 103 -14.96 -4.83 -9.06
CA LYS A 103 -15.94 -5.28 -10.06
C LYS A 103 -16.01 -6.80 -10.00
N GLU A 104 -17.21 -7.34 -9.81
CA GLU A 104 -17.45 -8.77 -9.96
C GLU A 104 -17.48 -9.09 -11.47
N GLY A 105 -16.45 -9.76 -11.97
CA GLY A 105 -16.55 -10.47 -13.25
C GLY A 105 -17.29 -11.78 -13.03
N GLU A 106 -18.24 -12.10 -13.92
CA GLU A 106 -19.13 -13.27 -13.85
C GLU A 106 -18.42 -14.63 -13.69
N GLU A 107 -17.11 -14.73 -13.95
CA GLU A 107 -16.36 -15.99 -13.93
C GLU A 107 -15.77 -16.41 -12.57
N HIS A 108 -15.82 -15.58 -11.52
CA HIS A 108 -15.04 -15.83 -10.31
C HIS A 108 -15.81 -15.91 -8.99
N ALA A 109 -17.12 -16.10 -9.03
CA ALA A 109 -17.97 -16.41 -7.87
C ALA A 109 -17.62 -17.73 -7.13
N LYS A 110 -16.45 -18.33 -7.39
CA LYS A 110 -16.00 -19.60 -6.79
C LYS A 110 -14.83 -19.49 -5.82
N SER A 111 -14.19 -18.32 -5.68
CA SER A 111 -13.17 -18.13 -4.64
C SER A 111 -13.75 -17.39 -3.46
N ASN A 112 -14.36 -18.11 -2.51
CA ASN A 112 -14.87 -17.56 -1.26
C ASN A 112 -13.77 -17.11 -0.28
N ASN A 113 -12.49 -17.23 -0.65
CA ASN A 113 -11.39 -16.77 0.19
C ASN A 113 -11.03 -15.33 -0.18
N PRO A 114 -11.10 -14.38 0.77
CA PRO A 114 -10.64 -13.02 0.54
C PRO A 114 -9.15 -13.04 0.21
N LYS A 115 -8.75 -12.31 -0.83
CA LYS A 115 -7.34 -12.05 -1.10
C LYS A 115 -6.88 -11.04 -0.05
N GLU A 116 -5.69 -11.23 0.50
CA GLU A 116 -5.10 -10.30 1.46
C GLU A 116 -3.78 -9.77 0.91
N LEU A 117 -3.52 -8.48 1.11
CA LEU A 117 -2.17 -7.95 1.03
C LEU A 117 -1.37 -8.61 2.15
N PHE A 118 -0.17 -9.07 1.81
CA PHE A 118 0.77 -9.48 2.85
C PHE A 118 0.99 -8.34 3.84
N PRO A 119 1.30 -8.64 5.11
CA PRO A 119 1.70 -7.63 6.07
C PRO A 119 2.75 -6.70 5.46
N TYR A 120 2.46 -5.40 5.53
CA TYR A 120 3.32 -4.37 4.99
C TYR A 120 3.42 -3.21 5.97
N THR A 121 4.50 -2.46 5.85
CA THR A 121 4.59 -1.10 6.39
C THR A 121 4.53 -0.11 5.23
N SER A 122 3.99 1.08 5.49
CA SER A 122 3.96 2.14 4.50
C SER A 122 4.55 3.43 5.04
N SER A 123 5.20 4.20 4.17
CA SER A 123 5.72 5.52 4.48
C SER A 123 5.48 6.50 3.34
N PHE A 124 5.34 7.77 3.70
CA PHE A 124 5.10 8.87 2.77
C PHE A 124 6.25 9.88 2.89
N ASP A 125 6.93 10.14 1.78
CA ASP A 125 7.96 11.18 1.69
C ASP A 125 7.89 11.88 0.34
N ASN A 126 7.74 13.21 0.33
CA ASN A 126 7.81 14.05 -0.87
C ASN A 126 7.14 13.45 -2.13
N ASN A 127 5.82 13.23 -2.07
CA ASN A 127 5.01 12.60 -3.14
C ASN A 127 5.34 11.13 -3.44
N THR A 128 6.15 10.49 -2.62
CA THR A 128 6.50 9.08 -2.74
C THR A 128 5.79 8.28 -1.66
N LEU A 129 5.14 7.20 -2.07
CA LEU A 129 4.59 6.17 -1.21
C LEU A 129 5.49 4.95 -1.32
N THR A 130 6.03 4.49 -0.19
CA THR A 130 6.82 3.26 -0.14
C THR A 130 6.07 2.20 0.66
N PHE A 131 5.82 1.05 0.06
CA PHE A 131 5.41 -0.15 0.78
C PHE A 131 6.61 -1.05 1.02
N THR A 132 6.70 -1.65 2.21
CA THR A 132 7.73 -2.64 2.54
C THR A 132 7.10 -3.88 3.14
N SER A 133 7.43 -5.04 2.57
CA SER A 133 7.05 -6.36 3.08
C SER A 133 8.28 -7.24 3.26
N GLU A 134 8.26 -8.10 4.27
CA GLU A 134 9.36 -8.99 4.62
C GLU A 134 8.83 -10.44 4.70
N TYR A 135 9.57 -11.38 4.12
CA TYR A 135 9.19 -12.78 4.00
C TYR A 135 10.31 -13.68 4.51
N LEU A 136 10.03 -14.49 5.52
CA LEU A 136 10.93 -15.55 5.96
C LEU A 136 10.52 -16.87 5.30
N TYR A 137 11.46 -17.53 4.62
CA TYR A 137 11.19 -18.80 3.95
C TYR A 137 12.41 -19.72 3.92
N GLY A 138 12.16 -21.02 3.79
CA GLY A 138 13.19 -22.02 3.57
C GLY A 138 13.40 -22.26 2.07
N ASN A 139 14.64 -22.53 1.66
CA ASN A 139 14.96 -22.96 0.31
C ASN A 139 15.97 -24.11 0.37
N PRO A 140 15.69 -25.28 -0.25
CA PRO A 140 16.55 -26.47 -0.16
C PRO A 140 17.95 -26.27 -0.75
N THR A 141 18.16 -25.24 -1.58
CA THR A 141 19.49 -24.88 -2.10
C THR A 141 20.40 -24.29 -1.04
N TYR A 142 19.85 -23.73 0.05
CA TYR A 142 20.61 -23.08 1.10
C TYR A 142 20.45 -23.83 2.43
N GLU A 143 21.55 -23.99 3.16
CA GLU A 143 21.54 -24.62 4.50
C GLU A 143 20.99 -23.70 5.61
N PHE A 144 20.50 -22.52 5.24
CA PHE A 144 20.00 -21.49 6.16
C PHE A 144 18.67 -20.90 5.65
N PRO A 145 17.83 -20.34 6.55
CA PRO A 145 16.63 -19.63 6.14
C PRO A 145 16.95 -18.36 5.34
N LEU A 146 16.06 -18.00 4.43
CA LEU A 146 16.15 -16.80 3.62
C LEU A 146 15.13 -15.76 4.07
N GLU A 147 15.54 -14.51 4.02
CA GLU A 147 14.68 -13.35 4.27
C GLU A 147 14.60 -12.52 3.00
N ASN A 148 13.41 -12.42 2.42
CA ASN A 148 13.13 -11.53 1.30
C ASN A 148 12.56 -10.22 1.82
N LYS A 149 13.13 -9.10 1.41
CA LYS A 149 12.59 -7.77 1.64
C LYS A 149 12.14 -7.18 0.31
N LEU A 150 10.84 -6.94 0.18
CA LEU A 150 10.23 -6.27 -0.96
C LEU A 150 9.96 -4.81 -0.59
N ALA A 151 10.58 -3.88 -1.32
CA ALA A 151 10.26 -2.47 -1.26
C ALA A 151 9.59 -2.04 -2.57
N ILE A 152 8.40 -1.45 -2.51
CA ILE A 152 7.64 -0.96 -3.65
C ILE A 152 7.53 0.54 -3.53
N ILE A 153 7.95 1.26 -4.56
CA ILE A 153 7.92 2.72 -4.61
C ILE A 153 6.87 3.15 -5.64
N LEU A 154 5.95 3.99 -5.19
CA LEU A 154 4.97 4.65 -6.04
C LEU A 154 5.13 6.17 -5.94
N THR A 155 4.91 6.86 -7.05
CA THR A 155 4.92 8.33 -7.12
C THR A 155 3.50 8.87 -7.25
N LYS A 156 3.20 9.94 -6.53
CA LYS A 156 1.92 10.64 -6.57
C LYS A 156 1.69 11.22 -7.96
N GLU A 157 0.51 10.96 -8.52
CA GLU A 157 0.02 11.61 -9.74
C GLU A 157 -0.22 13.10 -9.45
N LYS A 158 0.24 13.98 -10.35
CA LYS A 158 0.19 15.44 -10.18
C LYS A 158 -1.21 16.00 -10.38
#